data_AF-A0A1Q7QHB9-F1
#
_entry.id   AF-A0A1Q7QHB9-F1
#
_cell.length_a   1.000
_cell.length_b   1.000
_cell.length_c   1.000
_cell.angle_alpha   90.00
_cell.angle_beta   90.00
_cell.angle_gamma   90.00
#
_symmetry.space_group_name_H-M   'P 1'
#
loop_
_entity.id
_entity.type
_entity.pdbx_description
1 polymer ?
#
loop_
_entity_poly.entity_id
_entity_poly.type
_entity_poly.pdbx_seq_one_letter_code
_entity_poly.pdbx_strand_id
1 'polypeptide(L)'
;MVEFGGWEMPVQYAGIVEEHHAVRTAAGLFDVSHMGEVEVLGPGALESVQRLITNDAGRLAAGQGLYSPMCLPSGGIIDDLTVFRLTSDRFLFVVNASRTERDFQWIAEHTRAATARNRSADLALLALQGPKAQSVLERLTKADLTRLASFHFADGLEVAGLRCLVARTGYTGEDGFEIACEWDAAPALWSALVEAGRPHRLAPAGLGARDTLRLEAGYMLYGNDIDETATPLEAPLGW
;
A
#
# COMPACT_ATOMS: atom_id res chain seq x y z
N MET A 1 16.90 13.29 -4.79
CA MET A 1 15.61 13.13 -5.49
C MET A 1 15.87 12.51 -6.85
N VAL A 2 14.93 11.71 -7.35
CA VAL A 2 14.92 11.12 -8.71
C VAL A 2 13.48 11.17 -9.24
N GLU A 3 13.32 11.19 -10.56
CA GLU A 3 12.01 11.01 -11.19
C GLU A 3 11.60 9.54 -11.09
N PHE A 4 10.38 9.30 -10.60
CA PHE A 4 9.80 7.97 -10.46
C PHE A 4 8.27 8.05 -10.62
N GLY A 5 7.76 7.52 -11.73
CA GLY A 5 6.31 7.43 -11.96
C GLY A 5 5.59 8.78 -12.01
N GLY A 6 6.26 9.83 -12.49
CA GLY A 6 5.72 11.19 -12.53
C GLY A 6 5.98 12.02 -11.26
N TRP A 7 6.69 11.48 -10.28
CA TRP A 7 6.99 12.14 -9.00
C TRP A 7 8.49 12.36 -8.79
N GLU A 8 8.86 13.43 -8.07
CA GLU A 8 10.20 13.56 -7.51
C GLU A 8 10.26 12.85 -6.15
N MET A 9 11.01 11.76 -6.06
CA MET A 9 11.09 10.91 -4.88
C MET A 9 12.52 10.77 -4.34
N PRO A 10 12.72 10.58 -3.02
CA PRO A 10 14.03 10.31 -2.46
C PRO A 10 14.50 8.90 -2.83
N VAL A 11 15.58 8.80 -3.60
CA VAL A 11 16.23 7.51 -3.89
C VAL A 11 16.87 6.90 -2.65
N GLN A 12 17.41 7.75 -1.77
CA GLN A 12 18.02 7.42 -0.48
C GLN A 12 18.09 8.70 0.37
N TYR A 13 18.23 8.53 1.68
CA TYR A 13 18.50 9.58 2.68
C TYR A 13 19.93 9.49 3.21
N ALA A 14 20.35 8.33 3.71
CA ALA A 14 21.68 8.08 4.28
C ALA A 14 22.53 7.18 3.35
N GLY A 15 21.89 6.21 2.71
CA GLY A 15 22.56 5.22 1.86
C GLY A 15 21.69 3.99 1.66
N ILE A 16 21.56 3.50 0.42
CA ILE A 16 20.69 2.34 0.09
C ILE A 16 20.97 1.13 0.99
N VAL A 17 22.25 0.76 1.17
CA VAL A 17 22.64 -0.40 2.00
C VAL A 17 22.31 -0.19 3.48
N GLU A 18 22.54 1.02 4.00
CA GLU A 18 22.25 1.34 5.40
C GLU A 18 20.74 1.31 5.68
N GLU A 19 19.95 1.92 4.79
CA GLU A 19 18.49 1.94 4.87
C GLU A 19 17.88 0.54 4.74
N HIS A 20 18.42 -0.27 3.83
CA HIS A 20 18.06 -1.67 3.70
C HIS A 20 18.30 -2.43 5.02
N HIS A 21 19.49 -2.30 5.60
CA HIS A 21 19.81 -2.95 6.88
C HIS A 21 18.96 -2.41 8.04
N ALA A 22 18.59 -1.13 8.01
CA ALA A 22 17.69 -0.55 9.00
C ALA A 22 16.32 -1.26 8.96
N VAL A 23 15.75 -1.50 7.78
CA VAL A 23 14.50 -2.27 7.66
C VAL A 23 14.67 -3.71 8.15
N ARG A 24 15.73 -4.40 7.72
CA ARG A 24 15.96 -5.81 8.10
C ARG A 24 16.19 -6.02 9.60
N THR A 25 16.79 -5.05 10.29
CA THR A 25 17.27 -5.24 11.68
C THR A 25 16.57 -4.36 12.72
N ALA A 26 15.80 -3.37 12.27
CA ALA A 26 15.17 -2.36 13.11
C ALA A 26 13.82 -1.93 12.50
N ALA A 27 13.74 -0.71 11.95
CA ALA A 27 12.60 -0.23 11.19
C ALA A 27 13.05 0.78 10.12
N GLY A 28 12.38 0.79 8.99
CA GLY A 28 12.46 1.84 7.98
C GLY A 28 11.11 2.54 7.80
N LEU A 29 11.16 3.84 7.53
CA LEU A 29 9.98 4.65 7.20
C LEU A 29 10.10 5.14 5.76
N PHE A 30 9.12 4.78 4.93
CA PHE A 30 9.06 5.14 3.52
C PHE A 30 7.90 6.09 3.28
N ASP A 31 8.12 7.11 2.47
CA ASP A 31 7.05 7.88 1.86
C ASP A 31 6.61 7.17 0.57
N VAL A 32 5.39 6.66 0.59
CA VAL A 32 4.77 5.96 -0.54
C VAL A 32 3.50 6.66 -1.01
N SER A 33 3.37 7.96 -0.72
CA SER A 33 2.22 8.79 -1.09
C SER A 33 2.09 9.04 -2.60
N HIS A 34 3.02 8.51 -3.40
CA HIS A 34 2.95 8.51 -4.86
C HIS A 34 2.03 7.40 -5.39
N MET A 35 1.70 6.39 -4.57
CA MET A 35 0.72 5.35 -4.91
C MET A 35 -0.66 5.97 -5.18
N GLY A 36 -1.49 5.27 -5.94
CA GLY A 36 -2.84 5.72 -6.25
C GLY A 36 -3.87 5.10 -5.33
N GLU A 37 -4.88 5.87 -4.93
CA GLU A 37 -6.02 5.41 -4.15
C GLU A 37 -7.31 5.56 -4.94
N VAL A 38 -7.99 4.46 -5.26
CA VAL A 38 -9.28 4.46 -5.98
C VAL A 38 -10.35 3.79 -5.12
N GLU A 39 -11.37 4.54 -4.72
CA GLU A 39 -12.53 4.01 -4.02
C GLU A 39 -13.59 3.51 -5.00
N VAL A 40 -14.17 2.35 -4.72
CA VAL A 40 -15.39 1.84 -5.38
C VAL A 40 -16.51 1.77 -4.34
N LEU A 41 -17.57 2.54 -4.54
CA LEU A 41 -18.65 2.74 -3.56
C LEU A 41 -20.05 2.55 -4.15
N GLY A 42 -20.92 1.86 -3.40
CA GLY A 42 -22.33 1.65 -3.72
C GLY A 42 -22.76 0.18 -3.66
N PRO A 43 -24.07 -0.10 -3.82
CA PRO A 43 -24.62 -1.46 -3.63
C PRO A 43 -24.00 -2.54 -4.53
N GLY A 44 -23.53 -2.18 -5.73
CA GLY A 44 -22.85 -3.09 -6.65
C GLY A 44 -21.32 -3.10 -6.53
N ALA A 45 -20.74 -2.57 -5.45
CA ALA A 45 -19.29 -2.44 -5.31
C ALA A 45 -18.58 -3.81 -5.33
N LEU A 46 -19.09 -4.79 -4.57
CA LEU A 46 -18.50 -6.14 -4.56
C LEU A 46 -18.54 -6.80 -5.95
N GLU A 47 -19.67 -6.70 -6.67
CA GLU A 47 -19.76 -7.24 -8.03
C GLU A 47 -18.78 -6.55 -8.97
N SER A 48 -18.64 -5.23 -8.88
CA SER A 48 -17.72 -4.45 -9.71
C SER A 48 -16.27 -4.83 -9.43
N VAL A 49 -15.88 -4.88 -8.15
CA VAL A 49 -14.54 -5.31 -7.71
C VAL A 49 -14.24 -6.72 -8.20
N GLN A 50 -15.16 -7.67 -8.01
CA GLN A 50 -14.93 -9.07 -8.38
C GLN A 50 -14.76 -9.28 -9.89
N ARG A 51 -15.31 -8.39 -10.72
CA ARG A 51 -15.10 -8.39 -12.18
C ARG A 51 -13.75 -7.82 -12.60
N LEU A 52 -13.13 -6.99 -11.76
CA LEU A 52 -11.87 -6.29 -12.06
C LEU A 52 -10.64 -7.11 -11.69
N ILE A 53 -10.67 -7.78 -10.54
CA ILE A 53 -9.51 -8.46 -9.97
C ILE A 53 -9.54 -9.97 -10.20
N THR A 54 -8.37 -10.62 -10.19
CA THR A 54 -8.26 -12.07 -10.34
C THR A 54 -8.50 -12.85 -9.05
N ASN A 55 -8.28 -12.22 -7.88
CA ASN A 55 -8.52 -12.84 -6.57
C ASN A 55 -10.01 -12.74 -6.16
N ASP A 56 -10.40 -13.44 -5.10
CA ASP A 56 -11.79 -13.52 -4.62
C ASP A 56 -12.08 -12.43 -3.56
N ALA A 57 -12.63 -11.31 -4.02
CA ALA A 57 -13.10 -10.21 -3.17
C ALA A 57 -14.27 -10.63 -2.24
N GLY A 58 -15.01 -11.68 -2.61
CA GLY A 58 -16.10 -12.22 -1.80
C GLY A 58 -15.64 -12.81 -0.46
N ARG A 59 -14.35 -13.19 -0.36
CA ARG A 59 -13.74 -13.70 0.88
C ARG A 59 -13.40 -12.61 1.89
N LEU A 60 -13.33 -11.34 1.47
CA LEU A 60 -13.02 -10.23 2.36
C LEU A 60 -14.20 -9.93 3.29
N ALA A 61 -13.97 -9.94 4.59
CA ALA A 61 -14.79 -9.21 5.56
C ALA A 61 -14.39 -7.73 5.59
N ALA A 62 -15.25 -6.88 6.15
CA ALA A 62 -14.87 -5.48 6.40
C ALA A 62 -13.64 -5.42 7.32
N GLY A 63 -12.68 -4.56 7.02
CA GLY A 63 -11.39 -4.50 7.73
C GLY A 63 -10.33 -5.46 7.19
N GLN A 64 -10.58 -6.14 6.07
CA GLN A 64 -9.61 -7.01 5.40
C GLN A 64 -9.24 -6.48 4.03
N GLY A 65 -8.03 -6.79 3.60
CA GLY A 65 -7.58 -6.62 2.23
C GLY A 65 -6.99 -7.89 1.64
N LEU A 66 -6.69 -7.83 0.36
CA LEU A 66 -5.96 -8.86 -0.36
C LEU A 66 -5.13 -8.22 -1.47
N TYR A 67 -4.08 -8.91 -1.88
CA TYR A 67 -3.35 -8.59 -3.09
C TYR A 67 -3.98 -9.28 -4.29
N SER A 68 -4.02 -8.59 -5.43
CA SER A 68 -4.49 -9.18 -6.68
C SER A 68 -3.91 -8.47 -7.89
N PRO A 69 -3.55 -9.22 -8.94
CA PRO A 69 -3.52 -8.70 -10.30
C PRO A 69 -4.90 -8.20 -10.74
N MET A 70 -4.89 -7.18 -11.59
CA MET A 70 -6.02 -6.71 -12.41
C MET A 70 -5.63 -6.90 -13.88
N CYS A 71 -6.46 -7.55 -14.67
CA CYS A 71 -6.06 -8.03 -16.00
C CYS A 71 -6.94 -7.49 -17.13
N LEU A 72 -6.35 -7.45 -18.32
CA LEU A 72 -7.06 -7.31 -19.59
C LEU A 72 -7.88 -8.59 -19.87
N PRO A 73 -8.90 -8.53 -20.75
CA PRO A 73 -9.58 -9.72 -21.23
C PRO A 73 -8.67 -10.77 -21.89
N SER A 74 -7.51 -10.35 -22.41
CA SER A 74 -6.47 -11.23 -22.95
C SER A 74 -5.65 -11.96 -21.88
N GLY A 75 -5.81 -11.61 -20.61
CA GLY A 75 -5.06 -12.14 -19.47
C GLY A 75 -3.80 -11.35 -19.10
N GLY A 76 -3.40 -10.36 -19.91
CA GLY A 76 -2.26 -9.48 -19.61
C GLY A 76 -2.51 -8.63 -18.37
N ILE A 77 -1.50 -8.46 -17.51
CA ILE A 77 -1.61 -7.73 -16.25
C ILE A 77 -1.65 -6.22 -16.52
N ILE A 78 -2.74 -5.55 -16.15
CA ILE A 78 -2.88 -4.08 -16.22
C ILE A 78 -2.15 -3.42 -15.06
N ASP A 79 -2.30 -4.00 -13.86
CA ASP A 79 -1.58 -3.62 -12.66
C ASP A 79 -1.65 -4.74 -11.63
N ASP A 80 -0.78 -4.69 -10.63
CA ASP A 80 -0.90 -5.46 -9.41
C ASP A 80 -1.14 -4.55 -8.20
N LEU A 81 -2.15 -4.88 -7.40
CA LEU A 81 -2.71 -3.93 -6.44
C LEU A 81 -3.18 -4.60 -5.16
N THR A 82 -3.45 -3.78 -4.14
CA THR A 82 -4.14 -4.24 -2.92
C THR A 82 -5.56 -3.70 -2.89
N VAL A 83 -6.53 -4.57 -2.64
CA VAL A 83 -7.94 -4.19 -2.43
C VAL A 83 -8.30 -4.36 -0.97
N PHE A 84 -8.81 -3.30 -0.35
CA PHE A 84 -9.36 -3.30 1.01
C PHE A 84 -10.87 -3.18 0.99
N ARG A 85 -11.56 -4.03 1.77
CA ARG A 85 -13.01 -3.92 2.00
C ARG A 85 -13.27 -3.03 3.20
N LEU A 86 -13.63 -1.78 2.97
CA LEU A 86 -13.92 -0.78 4.00
C LEU A 86 -15.26 -1.05 4.69
N THR A 87 -16.31 -1.28 3.90
CA THR A 87 -17.66 -1.64 4.38
C THR A 87 -18.27 -2.69 3.45
N SER A 88 -19.55 -3.02 3.63
CA SER A 88 -20.27 -3.94 2.73
C SER A 88 -20.29 -3.47 1.27
N ASP A 89 -20.26 -2.15 1.08
CA ASP A 89 -20.51 -1.42 -0.16
C ASP A 89 -19.42 -0.40 -0.50
N ARG A 90 -18.25 -0.47 0.17
CA ARG A 90 -17.11 0.43 -0.06
C ARG A 90 -15.81 -0.35 -0.06
N PHE A 91 -15.05 -0.23 -1.14
CA PHE A 91 -13.75 -0.83 -1.34
C PHE A 91 -12.72 0.23 -1.71
N LEU A 92 -11.47 0.02 -1.35
CA LEU A 92 -10.34 0.88 -1.67
C LEU A 92 -9.27 0.06 -2.39
N PHE A 93 -8.91 0.50 -3.59
CA PHE A 93 -7.77 -0.01 -4.34
C PHE A 93 -6.58 0.89 -4.05
N VAL A 94 -5.44 0.27 -3.72
CA VAL A 94 -4.13 0.92 -3.69
C VAL A 94 -3.33 0.40 -4.88
N VAL A 95 -3.10 1.27 -5.87
CA VAL A 95 -2.52 0.96 -7.19
C VAL A 95 -1.14 1.58 -7.36
N ASN A 96 -0.35 1.07 -8.32
CA ASN A 96 0.98 1.60 -8.58
C ASN A 96 0.94 3.03 -9.11
N ALA A 97 1.90 3.86 -8.65
CA ALA A 97 1.97 5.29 -8.98
C ALA A 97 1.93 5.61 -10.48
N SER A 98 2.68 4.85 -11.29
CA SER A 98 2.73 5.04 -12.75
C SER A 98 1.44 4.62 -13.47
N ARG A 99 0.52 3.97 -12.75
CA ARG A 99 -0.72 3.39 -13.26
C ARG A 99 -1.97 4.12 -12.75
N THR A 100 -1.85 4.96 -11.73
CA THR A 100 -2.99 5.64 -11.06
C THR A 100 -4.08 6.15 -12.00
N GLU A 101 -3.74 6.98 -12.99
CA GLU A 101 -4.76 7.56 -13.89
C GLU A 101 -5.39 6.50 -14.80
N ARG A 102 -4.57 5.61 -15.35
CA ARG A 102 -5.03 4.55 -16.24
C ARG A 102 -5.92 3.55 -15.49
N ASP A 103 -5.51 3.17 -14.30
CA ASP A 103 -6.23 2.22 -13.46
C ASP A 103 -7.55 2.82 -12.98
N PHE A 104 -7.54 4.10 -12.59
CA PHE A 104 -8.79 4.80 -12.28
C PHE A 104 -9.76 4.78 -13.47
N GLN A 105 -9.29 5.10 -14.68
CA GLN A 105 -10.12 5.05 -15.89
C GLN A 105 -10.67 3.64 -16.14
N TRP A 106 -9.80 2.63 -16.08
CA TRP A 106 -10.19 1.23 -16.28
C TRP A 106 -11.25 0.79 -15.25
N ILE A 107 -11.00 1.08 -13.96
CA ILE A 107 -11.93 0.76 -12.86
C ILE A 107 -13.26 1.49 -13.09
N ALA A 108 -13.24 2.78 -13.42
CA ALA A 108 -14.44 3.57 -13.64
C ALA A 108 -15.28 3.05 -14.82
N GLU A 109 -14.65 2.74 -15.96
CA GLU A 109 -15.33 2.22 -17.16
C GLU A 109 -16.01 0.87 -16.93
N HIS A 110 -15.44 0.03 -16.07
CA HIS A 110 -15.96 -1.32 -15.78
C HIS A 110 -16.82 -1.38 -14.52
N THR A 111 -16.93 -0.28 -13.77
CA THR A 111 -17.80 -0.15 -12.60
C THR A 111 -19.16 0.42 -13.00
N ARG A 112 -20.15 -0.46 -13.23
CA ARG A 112 -21.49 -0.08 -13.72
C ARG A 112 -22.55 0.07 -12.62
N ALA A 113 -22.44 -0.69 -11.54
CA ALA A 113 -23.44 -0.77 -10.47
C ALA A 113 -22.96 -0.10 -9.16
N ALA A 114 -21.86 0.65 -9.24
CA ALA A 114 -21.25 1.42 -8.17
C ALA A 114 -20.61 2.67 -8.79
N THR A 115 -19.91 3.46 -7.97
CA THR A 115 -19.17 4.64 -8.41
C THR A 115 -17.71 4.46 -8.06
N ALA A 116 -16.82 4.75 -9.01
CA ALA A 116 -15.39 4.86 -8.77
C ALA A 116 -15.02 6.32 -8.45
N ARG A 117 -14.16 6.55 -7.46
CA ARG A 117 -13.62 7.87 -7.11
C ARG A 117 -12.11 7.77 -6.90
N ASN A 118 -11.35 8.61 -7.60
CA ASN A 118 -9.93 8.80 -7.32
C ASN A 118 -9.76 9.65 -6.04
N ARG A 119 -9.04 9.11 -5.06
CA ARG A 119 -8.71 9.72 -3.75
C ARG A 119 -7.22 10.04 -3.61
N SER A 120 -6.41 9.80 -4.64
CA SER A 120 -4.95 9.92 -4.54
C SER A 120 -4.46 11.34 -4.21
N ALA A 121 -5.25 12.37 -4.53
CA ALA A 121 -4.94 13.75 -4.16
C ALA A 121 -5.37 14.11 -2.71
N ASP A 122 -6.20 13.28 -2.09
CA ASP A 122 -6.75 13.52 -0.76
C ASP A 122 -5.93 12.82 0.34
N LEU A 123 -5.19 11.76 -0.01
CA LEU A 123 -4.54 10.86 0.93
C LEU A 123 -3.03 10.82 0.73
N ALA A 124 -2.30 10.72 1.84
CA ALA A 124 -0.90 10.36 1.85
C ALA A 124 -0.73 8.97 2.46
N LEU A 125 0.32 8.25 2.07
CA LEU A 125 0.58 6.88 2.50
C LEU A 125 2.03 6.74 2.97
N LEU A 126 2.21 6.35 4.22
CA LEU A 126 3.52 6.08 4.82
C LEU A 126 3.65 4.60 5.15
N ALA A 127 4.77 3.99 4.77
CA ALA A 127 5.06 2.60 5.11
C ALA A 127 6.12 2.52 6.22
N LEU A 128 5.73 1.97 7.36
CA LEU A 128 6.60 1.70 8.51
C LEU A 128 6.89 0.19 8.56
N GLN A 129 8.12 -0.21 8.23
CA GLN A 129 8.45 -1.59 7.92
C GLN A 129 9.66 -2.07 8.74
N GLY A 130 9.70 -3.33 9.14
CA GLY A 130 10.80 -3.94 9.89
C GLY A 130 10.39 -4.55 11.23
N PRO A 131 11.24 -5.38 11.86
CA PRO A 131 10.91 -6.11 13.09
C PRO A 131 10.62 -5.24 14.32
N LYS A 132 10.90 -3.92 14.25
CA LYS A 132 10.54 -2.94 15.29
C LYS A 132 9.37 -2.04 14.92
N ALA A 133 8.79 -2.18 13.72
CA ALA A 133 7.68 -1.35 13.24
C ALA A 133 6.51 -1.30 14.24
N GLN A 134 6.05 -2.45 14.75
CA GLN A 134 4.97 -2.49 15.73
C GLN A 134 5.32 -1.72 17.01
N SER A 135 6.51 -1.93 17.56
CA SER A 135 6.97 -1.23 18.77
C SER A 135 7.17 0.28 18.60
N VAL A 136 7.38 0.75 17.37
CA VAL A 136 7.37 2.18 17.04
C VAL A 136 5.94 2.69 17.04
N LEU A 137 5.03 2.02 16.32
CA LEU A 137 3.65 2.48 16.15
C LEU A 137 2.85 2.45 17.47
N GLU A 138 3.09 1.46 18.33
CA GLU A 138 2.50 1.36 19.69
C GLU A 138 2.81 2.56 20.59
N ARG A 139 3.88 3.32 20.32
CA ARG A 139 4.18 4.56 21.07
C ARG A 139 3.26 5.71 20.69
N LEU A 140 2.59 5.63 19.54
CA LEU A 140 1.78 6.68 18.96
C LEU A 140 0.28 6.37 18.98
N THR A 141 -0.12 5.16 19.38
CA THR A 141 -1.52 4.76 19.46
C THR A 141 -1.85 4.01 20.74
N LYS A 142 -3.11 4.06 21.15
CA LYS A 142 -3.65 3.24 22.25
C LYS A 142 -4.24 1.92 21.77
N ALA A 143 -4.33 1.71 20.46
CA ALA A 143 -4.87 0.49 19.88
C ALA A 143 -3.94 -0.71 20.14
N ASP A 144 -4.53 -1.87 20.40
CA ASP A 144 -3.80 -3.14 20.50
C ASP A 144 -3.51 -3.67 19.09
N LEU A 145 -2.32 -3.34 18.57
CA LEU A 145 -1.92 -3.71 17.22
C LEU A 145 -1.70 -5.22 17.08
N THR A 146 -1.49 -5.97 18.16
CA THR A 146 -1.31 -7.44 18.10
C THR A 146 -2.53 -8.16 17.53
N ARG A 147 -3.70 -7.51 17.59
CA ARG A 147 -4.97 -8.03 17.04
C ARG A 147 -5.14 -7.75 15.55
N LEU A 148 -4.30 -6.91 14.96
CA LEU A 148 -4.34 -6.61 13.55
C LEU A 148 -3.53 -7.68 12.79
N ALA A 149 -4.20 -8.67 12.21
CA ALA A 149 -3.53 -9.71 11.44
C ALA A 149 -2.97 -9.14 10.11
N SER A 150 -2.06 -9.88 9.47
CA SER A 150 -1.58 -9.52 8.12
C SER A 150 -2.75 -9.34 7.15
N PHE A 151 -2.66 -8.35 6.26
CA PHE A 151 -3.74 -7.95 5.35
C PHE A 151 -5.05 -7.56 6.06
N HIS A 152 -5.00 -7.17 7.33
CA HIS A 152 -6.11 -6.51 8.02
C HIS A 152 -5.77 -5.05 8.26
N PHE A 153 -6.80 -4.22 8.37
CA PHE A 153 -6.65 -2.80 8.65
C PHE A 153 -7.70 -2.29 9.65
N ALA A 154 -7.38 -1.15 10.28
CA ALA A 154 -8.29 -0.39 11.11
C ALA A 154 -8.48 1.01 10.52
N ASP A 155 -9.72 1.35 10.18
CA ASP A 155 -10.10 2.68 9.66
C ASP A 155 -10.43 3.63 10.83
N GLY A 156 -9.84 4.83 10.81
CA GLY A 156 -10.02 5.86 11.83
C GLY A 156 -9.28 5.59 13.14
N LEU A 157 -8.21 4.79 13.12
CA LEU A 157 -7.32 4.56 14.27
C LEU A 157 -6.52 5.83 14.57
N GLU A 158 -6.47 6.24 15.84
CA GLU A 158 -5.71 7.43 16.26
C GLU A 158 -4.21 7.11 16.38
N VAL A 159 -3.40 7.78 15.57
CA VAL A 159 -1.92 7.73 15.58
C VAL A 159 -1.40 9.14 15.77
N ALA A 160 -0.69 9.40 16.86
CA ALA A 160 -0.17 10.73 17.21
C ALA A 160 -1.27 11.83 17.23
N GLY A 161 -2.50 11.47 17.61
CA GLY A 161 -3.67 12.37 17.59
C GLY A 161 -4.31 12.58 16.22
N LEU A 162 -3.81 11.90 15.17
CA LEU A 162 -4.34 11.95 13.81
C LEU A 162 -5.18 10.71 13.52
N ARG A 163 -6.32 10.88 12.85
CA ARG A 163 -7.14 9.74 12.39
C ARG A 163 -6.51 9.16 11.14
N CYS A 164 -6.11 7.89 11.20
CA CYS A 164 -5.44 7.19 10.11
C CYS A 164 -6.17 5.89 9.77
N LEU A 165 -6.04 5.44 8.53
CA LEU A 165 -6.24 4.03 8.18
C LEU A 165 -4.90 3.32 8.35
N VAL A 166 -4.87 2.29 9.19
CA VAL A 166 -3.64 1.51 9.47
C VAL A 166 -3.84 0.08 9.01
N ALA A 167 -3.08 -0.35 8.00
CA ALA A 167 -3.08 -1.71 7.49
C ALA A 167 -1.79 -2.43 7.87
N ARG A 168 -1.86 -3.71 8.26
CA ARG A 168 -0.67 -4.55 8.43
C ARG A 168 -0.29 -5.20 7.09
N THR A 169 0.25 -4.36 6.23
CA THR A 169 0.69 -4.67 4.86
C THR A 169 2.10 -4.10 4.64
N GLY A 170 2.73 -4.48 3.55
CA GLY A 170 4.11 -4.09 3.29
C GLY A 170 4.68 -4.63 2.00
N TYR A 171 5.83 -4.08 1.62
CA TYR A 171 6.53 -4.39 0.38
C TYR A 171 8.03 -4.67 0.64
N THR A 172 8.33 -5.28 1.79
CA THR A 172 9.71 -5.46 2.26
C THR A 172 10.07 -6.89 2.64
N GLY A 173 9.09 -7.78 2.84
CA GLY A 173 9.29 -9.11 3.41
C GLY A 173 9.43 -9.14 4.94
N GLU A 174 9.47 -7.99 5.60
CA GLU A 174 9.36 -7.88 7.06
C GLU A 174 7.90 -7.64 7.49
N ASP A 175 7.64 -7.79 8.79
CA ASP A 175 6.42 -7.23 9.39
C ASP A 175 6.42 -5.69 9.28
N GLY A 176 5.23 -5.09 9.29
CA GLY A 176 5.10 -3.67 9.07
C GLY A 176 3.67 -3.21 8.90
N PHE A 177 3.53 -1.89 8.76
CA PHE A 177 2.26 -1.23 8.57
C PHE A 177 2.35 -0.22 7.44
N GLU A 178 1.24 -0.04 6.74
CA GLU A 178 0.98 1.09 5.87
C GLU A 178 -0.08 1.97 6.55
N ILE A 179 0.21 3.27 6.61
CA ILE A 179 -0.55 4.25 7.39
C ILE A 179 -0.99 5.34 6.42
N ALA A 180 -2.28 5.34 6.10
CA ALA A 180 -2.89 6.39 5.28
C ALA A 180 -3.48 7.48 6.17
N CYS A 181 -3.25 8.74 5.82
CA CYS A 181 -3.85 9.90 6.45
C CYS A 181 -4.27 10.93 5.41
N GLU A 182 -5.02 11.95 5.82
CA GLU A 182 -5.27 13.12 4.96
C GLU A 182 -3.93 13.75 4.53
N TRP A 183 -3.87 14.22 3.29
CA TRP A 183 -2.64 14.74 2.66
C TRP A 183 -1.89 15.75 3.54
N ASP A 184 -2.60 16.75 4.06
CA ASP A 184 -2.02 17.82 4.87
C ASP A 184 -1.51 17.35 6.24
N ALA A 185 -1.93 16.17 6.70
CA ALA A 185 -1.48 15.59 7.97
C ALA A 185 -0.16 14.81 7.84
N ALA A 186 0.27 14.48 6.61
CA ALA A 186 1.44 13.65 6.37
C ALA A 186 2.74 14.17 7.01
N PRO A 187 3.08 15.48 6.95
CA PRO A 187 4.30 15.99 7.57
C PRO A 187 4.32 15.82 9.10
N ALA A 188 3.16 15.98 9.74
CA ALA A 188 3.01 15.81 11.18
C ALA A 188 3.13 14.32 11.57
N LEU A 189 2.47 13.43 10.82
CA LEU A 189 2.55 11.99 11.02
C LEU A 189 3.99 11.47 10.83
N TRP A 190 4.66 11.88 9.75
CA TRP A 190 6.06 11.54 9.46
C TRP A 190 6.97 11.93 10.63
N SER A 191 6.88 13.19 11.08
CA SER A 191 7.70 13.70 12.17
C SER A 191 7.47 12.92 13.47
N ALA A 192 6.20 12.58 13.78
CA ALA A 192 5.86 11.80 14.95
C ALA A 192 6.42 10.37 14.88
N LEU A 193 6.35 9.71 13.72
CA LEU A 193 6.90 8.37 13.49
C LEU A 193 8.42 8.35 13.63
N VAL A 194 9.12 9.33 13.04
CA VAL A 194 10.58 9.46 13.16
C VAL A 194 10.98 9.65 14.63
N GLU A 195 10.30 10.54 15.36
CA GLU A 195 10.62 10.82 16.77
C GLU A 195 10.37 9.59 17.66
N ALA A 196 9.20 8.96 17.53
CA ALA A 196 8.87 7.75 18.28
C ALA A 196 9.80 6.57 17.93
N GLY A 197 10.34 6.57 16.71
CA GLY A 197 11.21 5.55 16.17
C GLY A 197 12.67 5.62 16.61
N ARG A 198 13.15 6.77 17.11
CA ARG A 198 14.58 6.93 17.50
C ARG A 198 15.09 5.84 18.46
N PRO A 199 14.37 5.47 19.54
CA PRO A 199 14.84 4.43 20.46
C PRO A 199 14.90 3.04 19.82
N HIS A 200 14.22 2.86 18.69
CA HIS A 200 14.17 1.63 17.92
C HIS A 200 15.07 1.66 16.68
N ARG A 201 15.91 2.70 16.53
CA ARG A 201 16.80 2.92 15.38
C ARG A 201 16.04 2.95 14.05
N LEU A 202 14.84 3.53 14.04
CA LEU A 202 14.12 3.80 12.81
C LEU A 202 14.92 4.75 11.92
N ALA A 203 15.01 4.44 10.64
CA ALA A 203 15.60 5.32 9.63
C ALA A 203 14.59 5.64 8.51
N PRO A 204 14.52 6.89 8.03
CA PRO A 204 13.93 7.18 6.73
C PRO A 204 14.60 6.35 5.63
N ALA A 205 13.83 5.75 4.73
CA ALA A 205 14.32 4.91 3.66
C ALA A 205 13.73 5.33 2.31
N GLY A 206 14.58 5.36 1.28
CA GLY A 206 14.22 5.78 -0.08
C GLY A 206 13.89 4.62 -1.02
N LEU A 207 13.62 4.98 -2.28
CA LEU A 207 13.24 4.02 -3.33
C LEU A 207 14.30 2.95 -3.61
N GLY A 208 15.59 3.26 -3.47
CA GLY A 208 16.65 2.28 -3.68
C GLY A 208 16.62 1.16 -2.65
N ALA A 209 16.42 1.50 -1.37
CA ALA A 209 16.24 0.49 -0.33
C ALA A 209 14.95 -0.31 -0.56
N ARG A 210 13.84 0.35 -0.92
CA ARG A 210 12.56 -0.31 -1.25
C ARG A 210 12.73 -1.36 -2.34
N ASP A 211 13.44 -1.05 -3.43
CA ASP A 211 13.66 -1.99 -4.54
C ASP A 211 14.54 -3.19 -4.15
N THR A 212 15.60 -2.97 -3.35
CA THR A 212 16.40 -4.11 -2.86
C THR A 212 15.61 -5.03 -1.93
N LEU A 213 14.79 -4.47 -1.03
CA LEU A 213 14.01 -5.24 -0.05
C LEU A 213 12.92 -6.08 -0.70
N ARG A 214 12.16 -5.50 -1.64
CA ARG A 214 11.10 -6.21 -2.37
C ARG A 214 11.67 -7.33 -3.23
N LEU A 215 12.83 -7.11 -3.84
CA LEU A 215 13.48 -8.08 -4.72
C LEU A 215 13.94 -9.30 -3.91
N GLU A 216 14.54 -9.08 -2.74
CA GLU A 216 14.87 -10.17 -1.81
C GLU A 216 13.64 -10.94 -1.33
N ALA A 217 12.52 -10.25 -1.11
CA ALA A 217 11.26 -10.88 -0.72
C ALA A 217 10.56 -11.63 -1.88
N GLY A 218 11.05 -11.48 -3.12
CA GLY A 218 10.45 -12.08 -4.32
C GLY A 218 9.16 -11.38 -4.77
N TYR A 219 8.96 -10.12 -4.39
CA TYR A 219 7.80 -9.34 -4.82
C TYR A 219 8.03 -8.69 -6.20
N MET A 220 6.98 -8.73 -7.01
CA MET A 220 6.98 -8.20 -8.37
C MET A 220 6.87 -6.68 -8.35
N LEU A 221 7.45 -6.05 -9.38
CA LEU A 221 7.32 -4.63 -9.67
C LEU A 221 6.74 -4.46 -11.07
N TYR A 222 5.54 -3.86 -11.15
CA TYR A 222 4.92 -3.54 -12.43
C TYR A 222 5.84 -2.69 -13.32
N GLY A 223 5.88 -3.03 -14.62
CA GLY A 223 6.73 -2.41 -15.64
C GLY A 223 8.16 -2.92 -15.67
N ASN A 224 8.58 -3.74 -14.69
CA ASN A 224 9.87 -4.43 -14.70
C ASN A 224 9.70 -5.95 -14.78
N ASP A 225 8.94 -6.51 -13.85
CA ASP A 225 8.77 -7.97 -13.74
C ASP A 225 7.47 -8.46 -14.40
N ILE A 226 6.44 -7.60 -14.40
CA ILE A 226 5.11 -7.87 -14.93
C ILE A 226 4.60 -6.68 -15.72
N ASP A 227 3.84 -6.96 -16.77
CA ASP A 227 3.15 -5.98 -17.60
C ASP A 227 2.01 -6.67 -18.38
N GLU A 228 1.43 -5.96 -19.34
CA GLU A 228 0.32 -6.46 -20.16
C GLU A 228 0.70 -7.57 -21.14
N THR A 229 1.99 -7.86 -21.30
CA THR A 229 2.48 -8.96 -22.14
C THR A 229 2.61 -10.27 -21.37
N ALA A 230 2.55 -10.22 -20.03
CA ALA A 230 2.59 -11.39 -19.16
C ALA A 230 1.25 -11.61 -18.45
N THR A 231 0.88 -12.86 -18.27
CA THR A 231 -0.28 -13.28 -17.48
C THR A 231 0.10 -13.56 -16.01
N PRO A 232 -0.84 -13.52 -15.05
CA PRO A 232 -0.60 -13.93 -13.67
C PRO A 232 -0.12 -15.38 -13.49
N LEU A 233 -0.24 -16.23 -14.52
CA LEU A 233 0.24 -17.60 -14.49
C LEU A 233 1.67 -17.74 -15.02
N GLU A 234 2.09 -16.82 -15.90
CA GLU A 234 3.49 -16.70 -16.37
C GLU A 234 4.33 -15.96 -15.33
N ALA A 235 3.76 -14.94 -14.70
CA ALA A 235 4.24 -14.43 -13.42
C ALA A 235 3.93 -15.47 -12.32
N PRO A 236 4.72 -15.60 -11.24
CA PRO A 236 4.40 -16.51 -10.14
C PRO A 236 3.31 -15.94 -9.21
N LEU A 237 2.16 -15.53 -9.79
CA LEU A 237 1.03 -14.85 -9.13
C LEU A 237 -0.30 -15.63 -9.27
N GLY A 238 -0.24 -16.95 -9.46
CA GLY A 238 -1.42 -17.81 -9.63
C GLY A 238 -2.10 -18.28 -8.34
N TRP A 239 -1.70 -17.77 -7.19
CA TRP A 239 -2.16 -18.18 -5.85
C TRP A 239 -3.41 -17.44 -5.37
#